data_AF-A0A0M3I8A4-F1
#
_entry.id   AF-A0A0M3I8A4-F1
#
_cell.length_a   1.000
_cell.length_b   1.000
_cell.length_c   1.000
_cell.angle_alpha   90.00
_cell.angle_beta   90.00
_cell.angle_gamma   90.00
#
_symmetry.space_group_name_H-M   'P 1'
#
loop_
_entity.id
_entity.type
_entity.pdbx_description
1 polymer ?
#
loop_
_entity_poly.entity_id
_entity_poly.type
_entity_poly.pdbx_seq_one_letter_code
_entity_poly.pdbx_strand_id
1 'polypeptide(L)'
;MSSSKQTIFDFTVKDAEGHDVSLDKYKGKVVLIVNVASKCGLASSNYAELKELLDKYADKGLVIATFPCNQFGGQEPDCEVDIRNFVKDKFKFEPDLYGKIDVNGSHADPLFAFLKKEQ
;
A
#
# COMPACT_ATOMS: atom_id res chain seq x y z
N MET A 1 27.75 -12.54 13.97
CA MET A 1 26.92 -11.34 14.20
C MET A 1 25.48 -11.75 13.96
N SER A 2 24.61 -11.60 14.96
CA SER A 2 23.21 -12.00 14.84
C SER A 2 22.55 -11.09 13.80
N SER A 3 22.15 -11.65 12.66
CA SER A 3 21.30 -10.93 11.71
C SER A 3 19.96 -10.73 12.41
N SER A 4 19.71 -9.53 12.92
CA SER A 4 18.37 -9.12 13.34
C SER A 4 17.46 -9.33 12.14
N LYS A 5 16.54 -10.30 12.23
CA LYS A 5 15.53 -10.53 11.18
C LYS A 5 14.75 -9.23 10.99
N GLN A 6 14.94 -8.57 9.86
CA GLN A 6 14.14 -7.42 9.50
C GLN A 6 12.72 -7.92 9.18
N THR A 7 11.73 -7.20 9.68
CA THR A 7 10.31 -7.43 9.44
C THR A 7 9.69 -6.14 8.92
N ILE A 8 8.46 -6.20 8.42
CA ILE A 8 7.75 -4.99 7.99
C ILE A 8 7.59 -3.96 9.12
N PHE A 9 7.68 -4.37 10.39
CA PHE A 9 7.52 -3.50 11.55
C PHE A 9 8.69 -2.54 11.77
N ASP A 10 9.84 -2.81 11.14
CA ASP A 10 11.05 -1.98 11.25
C ASP A 10 11.03 -0.78 10.29
N PHE A 11 9.99 -0.65 9.45
CA PHE A 11 9.88 0.39 8.43
C PHE A 11 8.97 1.54 8.88
N THR A 12 9.36 2.74 8.45
CA THR A 12 8.54 3.95 8.52
C THR A 12 8.32 4.44 7.11
N VAL A 13 7.07 4.73 6.77
CA VAL A 13 6.66 5.20 5.44
C VAL A 13 5.92 6.54 5.58
N LYS A 14 5.73 7.25 4.47
CA LYS A 14 4.91 8.46 4.45
C LYS A 14 3.44 8.11 4.25
N ASP A 15 2.54 8.70 5.02
CA ASP A 15 1.10 8.68 4.69
C ASP A 15 0.76 9.58 3.50
N ALA A 16 -0.51 9.58 3.10
CA ALA A 16 -1.02 10.41 2.02
C ALA A 16 -0.88 11.94 2.25
N GLU A 17 -0.56 12.37 3.48
CA GLU A 17 -0.36 13.77 3.87
C GLU A 17 1.13 14.12 4.07
N GLY A 18 2.02 13.13 3.91
CA GLY A 18 3.47 13.31 4.06
C GLY A 18 4.00 13.13 5.48
N HIS A 19 3.17 12.69 6.43
CA HIS A 19 3.60 12.39 7.79
C HIS A 19 4.26 11.02 7.88
N ASP A 20 5.25 10.88 8.76
CA ASP A 20 5.88 9.59 9.05
C ASP A 20 4.94 8.67 9.82
N VAL A 21 4.75 7.46 9.31
CA VAL A 21 3.94 6.41 9.92
C VAL A 21 4.79 5.16 10.07
N SER A 22 5.03 4.75 11.32
CA SER A 22 5.68 3.47 11.61
C SER A 22 4.72 2.31 11.29
N LEU A 23 5.23 1.31 10.57
CA LEU A 23 4.50 0.09 10.26
C LEU A 23 4.37 -0.86 11.46
N ASP A 24 4.98 -0.53 12.60
CA ASP A 24 4.77 -1.23 13.88
C ASP A 24 3.29 -1.31 14.28
N LYS A 25 2.47 -0.34 13.82
CA LYS A 25 1.00 -0.32 13.99
C LYS A 25 0.29 -1.60 13.51
N TYR A 26 0.96 -2.43 12.71
CA TYR A 26 0.43 -3.66 12.16
C TYR A 26 0.73 -4.92 12.97
N LYS A 27 1.42 -4.82 14.11
CA LYS A 27 1.62 -5.97 14.99
C LYS A 27 0.30 -6.66 15.34
N GLY A 28 0.27 -7.98 15.22
CA GLY A 28 -0.91 -8.81 15.49
C GLY A 28 -1.95 -8.83 14.37
N LYS A 29 -1.69 -8.20 13.23
CA LYS A 29 -2.59 -8.17 12.07
C LYS A 29 -2.01 -8.94 10.89
N VAL A 30 -2.89 -9.39 10.01
CA VAL A 30 -2.50 -9.85 8.66
C VAL A 30 -2.52 -8.63 7.75
N VAL A 31 -1.43 -8.34 7.07
CA VAL A 31 -1.32 -7.16 6.20
C VAL A 31 -1.17 -7.61 4.75
N LEU A 32 -2.07 -7.17 3.89
CA LEU A 32 -1.91 -7.25 2.45
C LEU A 32 -1.35 -5.92 1.93
N ILE A 33 -0.08 -5.92 1.55
CA ILE A 33 0.63 -4.76 0.99
C ILE A 33 0.51 -4.81 -0.53
N VAL A 34 0.01 -3.73 -1.13
CA VAL A 34 -0.28 -3.68 -2.58
C VAL A 34 0.20 -2.36 -3.17
N ASN A 35 1.01 -2.42 -4.23
CA ASN A 35 1.25 -1.25 -5.07
C ASN A 35 0.07 -1.05 -6.04
N VAL A 36 -0.47 0.16 -6.12
CA VAL A 36 -1.72 0.45 -6.84
C VAL A 36 -1.55 1.55 -7.88
N ALA A 37 -2.47 1.58 -8.85
CA ALA A 37 -2.59 2.59 -9.89
C ALA A 37 -4.06 2.81 -10.28
N SER A 38 -4.56 4.05 -10.24
CA SER A 38 -5.98 4.39 -10.47
C SER A 38 -6.38 4.33 -11.95
N LYS A 39 -5.45 4.63 -12.88
CA LYS A 39 -5.67 4.64 -14.33
C LYS A 39 -5.23 3.33 -15.00
N CYS A 40 -5.07 2.27 -14.23
CA CYS A 40 -4.77 0.93 -14.73
C CYS A 40 -6.04 0.23 -15.25
N GLY A 41 -5.92 -0.54 -16.34
CA GLY A 41 -7.03 -1.35 -16.86
C GLY A 41 -7.56 -2.39 -15.85
N LEU A 42 -6.73 -2.77 -14.87
CA LEU A 42 -7.09 -3.68 -13.78
C LEU A 42 -7.57 -2.97 -12.51
N ALA A 43 -7.53 -1.63 -12.46
CA ALA A 43 -7.89 -0.89 -11.25
C ALA A 43 -9.32 -1.20 -10.80
N SER A 44 -10.26 -1.32 -11.74
CA SER A 44 -11.66 -1.55 -11.42
C SER A 44 -11.91 -2.93 -10.78
N SER A 45 -11.23 -4.00 -11.23
CA SER A 45 -11.33 -5.32 -10.61
C SER A 45 -10.55 -5.37 -9.30
N ASN A 46 -9.30 -4.89 -9.30
CA ASN A 46 -8.41 -5.00 -8.16
C ASN A 46 -8.97 -4.25 -6.93
N TYR A 47 -9.45 -3.02 -7.08
CA TYR A 47 -10.03 -2.29 -5.95
C TYR A 47 -11.33 -2.93 -5.44
N ALA A 48 -12.15 -3.51 -6.32
CA ALA A 48 -13.36 -4.21 -5.92
C ALA A 48 -13.05 -5.49 -5.13
N GLU A 49 -12.08 -6.29 -5.59
CA GLU A 49 -11.64 -7.52 -4.90
C GLU A 49 -10.95 -7.21 -3.56
N LEU A 50 -10.13 -6.15 -3.50
CA LEU A 50 -9.54 -5.69 -2.24
C LEU A 50 -10.59 -5.23 -1.24
N LYS A 51 -11.63 -4.54 -1.70
CA LYS A 51 -12.79 -4.17 -0.86
C LYS A 51 -13.49 -5.40 -0.33
N GLU A 52 -13.76 -6.39 -1.17
CA GLU A 52 -14.42 -7.65 -0.76
C GLU A 52 -13.59 -8.40 0.29
N LEU A 53 -12.27 -8.47 0.10
CA LEU A 53 -11.36 -9.06 1.08
C LEU A 53 -11.41 -8.32 2.42
N LEU A 54 -11.33 -6.98 2.38
CA LEU A 54 -11.41 -6.17 3.60
C LEU A 54 -12.75 -6.40 4.31
N ASP A 55 -13.87 -6.36 3.59
CA ASP A 55 -15.22 -6.57 4.17
C ASP A 55 -15.36 -7.93 4.84
N LYS A 56 -14.75 -8.96 4.25
CA LYS A 56 -14.85 -10.34 4.75
C LYS A 56 -13.95 -10.61 5.96
N TYR A 57 -12.82 -9.91 6.09
CA TYR A 57 -11.77 -10.28 7.03
C TYR A 57 -11.28 -9.14 7.94
N ALA A 58 -11.81 -7.93 7.84
CA ALA A 58 -11.46 -6.80 8.71
C ALA A 58 -11.62 -7.17 10.19
N ASP A 59 -12.78 -7.74 10.57
CA ASP A 59 -13.06 -8.17 11.95
C ASP A 59 -12.17 -9.33 12.43
N LYS A 60 -11.44 -9.98 11.50
CA LYS A 60 -10.47 -11.05 11.78
C LYS A 60 -9.03 -10.55 11.75
N GLY A 61 -8.83 -9.23 11.66
CA GLY A 61 -7.51 -8.60 11.72
C GLY A 61 -6.81 -8.44 10.38
N LEU A 62 -7.51 -8.55 9.23
CA LEU A 62 -6.94 -8.18 7.94
C LEU A 62 -6.86 -6.65 7.79
N VAL A 63 -5.73 -6.17 7.28
CA VAL A 63 -5.54 -4.79 6.83
C VAL A 63 -5.05 -4.78 5.38
N ILE A 64 -5.58 -3.87 4.58
CA ILE A 64 -5.09 -3.58 3.24
C ILE A 64 -4.28 -2.29 3.28
N ALA A 65 -2.98 -2.39 2.98
CA ALA A 65 -2.05 -1.26 2.91
C ALA A 65 -1.71 -0.99 1.44
N THR A 66 -2.20 0.13 0.91
CA THR A 66 -2.05 0.50 -0.49
C THR A 66 -0.99 1.59 -0.68
N PHE A 67 -0.08 1.36 -1.61
CA PHE A 67 1.01 2.26 -1.98
C PHE A 67 0.88 2.68 -3.44
N PRO A 68 0.38 3.90 -3.73
CA PRO A 68 0.31 4.41 -5.09
C PRO A 68 1.69 4.41 -5.75
N CYS A 69 1.77 3.99 -7.02
CA CYS A 69 3.04 3.94 -7.75
C CYS A 69 2.85 4.27 -9.23
N ASN A 70 3.61 5.25 -9.72
CA ASN A 70 3.47 5.73 -11.09
C ASN A 70 4.47 5.11 -12.09
N GLN A 71 5.30 4.17 -11.64
CA GLN A 71 6.37 3.57 -12.45
C GLN A 71 5.84 2.65 -13.58
N PHE A 72 4.58 2.24 -13.50
CA PHE A 72 3.97 1.31 -14.46
C PHE A 72 3.09 2.08 -15.45
N GLY A 73 3.68 2.48 -16.58
CA GLY A 73 2.95 3.14 -17.67
C GLY A 73 2.36 4.51 -17.30
N GLY A 74 2.82 5.16 -16.23
CA GLY A 74 2.31 6.46 -15.83
C GLY A 74 0.85 6.44 -15.36
N GLN A 75 0.38 5.31 -14.81
CA GLN A 75 -1.03 5.07 -14.50
C GLN A 75 -1.49 5.60 -13.12
N GLU A 76 -0.63 6.29 -12.38
CA GLU A 76 -0.94 6.94 -11.10
C GLU A 76 -0.37 8.38 -11.04
N PRO A 77 -0.75 9.26 -11.98
CA PRO A 77 -0.16 10.59 -12.10
C PRO A 77 -0.68 11.56 -11.03
N ASP A 78 -1.87 11.30 -10.49
CA ASP A 78 -2.58 12.21 -9.60
C ASP A 78 -1.95 12.23 -8.19
N CYS A 79 -2.37 13.19 -7.35
CA CYS A 79 -1.90 13.29 -5.97
C CYS A 79 -2.67 12.34 -5.04
N GLU A 80 -2.12 12.08 -3.86
CA GLU A 80 -2.65 11.13 -2.89
C GLU A 80 -4.05 11.48 -2.42
N VAL A 81 -4.39 12.77 -2.31
CA VAL A 81 -5.73 13.25 -1.97
C VAL A 81 -6.74 12.86 -3.05
N ASP A 82 -6.39 13.05 -4.32
CA ASP A 82 -7.26 12.69 -5.44
C ASP A 82 -7.43 11.18 -5.54
N ILE A 83 -6.34 10.43 -5.33
CA ILE A 83 -6.37 8.96 -5.31
C ILE A 83 -7.27 8.46 -4.18
N ARG A 84 -7.15 9.02 -2.96
CA ARG A 84 -8.02 8.69 -1.82
C ARG A 84 -9.49 8.91 -2.16
N ASN A 85 -9.82 10.07 -2.72
CA ASN A 85 -11.19 10.41 -3.09
C ASN A 85 -11.72 9.50 -4.20
N PHE A 86 -10.91 9.22 -5.23
CA PHE A 86 -11.28 8.29 -6.30
C PHE A 86 -11.62 6.90 -5.75
N VAL A 87 -10.76 6.35 -4.90
CA VAL A 87 -10.96 5.00 -4.33
C VAL A 87 -12.21 4.97 -3.44
N LYS A 88 -12.36 5.98 -2.59
CA LYS A 88 -13.52 6.13 -1.71
C LYS A 88 -14.82 6.29 -2.49
N ASP A 89 -14.88 7.19 -3.46
CA ASP A 89 -16.12 7.54 -4.13
C ASP A 89 -16.57 6.44 -5.09
N LYS A 90 -15.63 5.86 -5.84
CA LYS A 90 -15.91 4.86 -6.87
C LYS A 90 -16.14 3.46 -6.29
N PHE A 91 -15.37 3.06 -5.28
CA PHE A 91 -15.41 1.69 -4.75
C PHE A 91 -15.95 1.59 -3.32
N LYS A 92 -16.29 2.72 -2.68
CA LYS A 92 -16.66 2.78 -1.26
C LYS A 92 -15.63 2.10 -0.36
N PHE A 93 -14.36 2.23 -0.74
CA PHE A 93 -13.23 1.53 -0.14
C PHE A 93 -12.30 2.54 0.53
N GLU A 94 -11.91 2.27 1.78
CA GLU A 94 -11.00 3.11 2.56
C GLU A 94 -9.87 2.23 3.15
N PRO A 95 -8.87 1.84 2.34
CA PRO A 95 -7.68 1.15 2.84
C PRO A 95 -6.76 2.12 3.61
N ASP A 96 -5.71 1.57 4.22
CA ASP A 96 -4.56 2.37 4.63
C ASP A 96 -3.82 2.84 3.36
N LEU A 97 -4.14 4.06 2.92
CA LEU A 97 -3.50 4.70 1.77
C LEU A 97 -2.28 5.51 2.21
N TYR A 98 -1.13 5.16 1.64
CA TYR A 98 0.15 5.80 1.89
C TYR A 98 0.54 6.78 0.78
N GLY A 99 1.65 7.50 1.02
CA GLY A 99 2.31 8.36 0.04
C GLY A 99 2.68 7.59 -1.22
N LYS A 100 2.68 8.28 -2.36
CA LYS A 100 3.16 7.71 -3.62
C LYS A 100 4.64 7.39 -3.52
N ILE A 101 5.02 6.19 -3.94
CA ILE A 101 6.40 5.71 -3.87
C ILE A 101 6.84 5.06 -5.17
N ASP A 102 8.16 4.97 -5.33
CA ASP A 102 8.79 4.07 -6.29
C ASP A 102 8.94 2.69 -5.66
N VAL A 103 8.65 1.63 -6.42
CA VAL A 103 8.78 0.24 -5.95
C VAL A 103 9.95 -0.48 -6.62
N ASN A 104 10.51 0.10 -7.69
CA ASN A 104 11.62 -0.41 -8.47
C ASN A 104 12.74 0.63 -8.66
N GLY A 105 13.94 0.15 -9.01
CA GLY A 105 15.11 0.98 -9.27
C GLY A 105 15.86 1.42 -8.00
N SER A 106 16.84 2.29 -8.19
CA SER A 106 17.69 2.84 -7.11
C SER A 106 16.94 3.75 -6.14
N HIS A 107 15.76 4.22 -6.53
CA HIS A 107 14.89 5.09 -5.73
C HIS A 107 13.71 4.32 -5.09
N ALA A 108 13.69 2.99 -5.21
CA ALA A 108 12.65 2.19 -4.59
C ALA A 108 12.61 2.42 -3.08
N ASP A 109 11.39 2.56 -2.54
CA ASP A 109 11.19 2.67 -1.10
C ASP A 109 11.84 1.47 -0.38
N PRO A 110 12.54 1.68 0.74
CA PRO A 110 13.20 0.61 1.48
C PRO A 110 12.27 -0.56 1.83
N LEU A 111 10.98 -0.31 2.10
CA LEU A 111 9.99 -1.35 2.33
C LEU A 111 9.85 -2.28 1.12
N PHE A 112 9.65 -1.73 -0.08
CA PHE A 112 9.48 -2.53 -1.30
C PHE A 112 10.78 -3.21 -1.74
N ALA A 113 11.93 -2.58 -1.49
CA ALA A 113 13.23 -3.23 -1.70
C ALA A 113 13.42 -4.45 -0.80
N PHE A 114 12.91 -4.40 0.44
CA PHE A 114 12.88 -5.53 1.37
C PHE A 114 11.85 -6.60 0.94
N LEU A 115 10.59 -6.23 0.72
CA LEU A 115 9.51 -7.16 0.38
C LEU A 115 9.84 -8.03 -0.84
N LYS A 116 10.44 -7.45 -1.88
CA LYS A 116 10.86 -8.19 -3.08
C LYS A 116 11.97 -9.22 -2.82
N LYS A 117 12.74 -9.09 -1.75
CA LYS A 117 13.77 -10.07 -1.36
C LYS A 117 13.18 -11.23 -0.56
N GLU A 118 12.03 -11.03 0.07
CA GLU A 118 11.36 -11.99 0.95
C GLU A 118 10.15 -12.68 0.28
N GLN A 119 9.94 -12.49 -1.03
CA GLN A 119 8.85 -13.07 -1.80
C GLN A 119 9.11 -14.53 -2.21
#